data_AF-A0A9N9LRQ3-F1
#
_entry.id   AF-A0A9N9LRQ3-F1
#
_cell.length_a   1.000
_cell.length_b   1.000
_cell.length_c   1.000
_cell.angle_alpha   90.00
_cell.angle_beta   90.00
_cell.angle_gamma   90.00
#
_symmetry.space_group_name_H-M   'P 1'
#
loop_
_entity.id
_entity.type
_entity.pdbx_description
1 polymer ?
#
loop_
_entity_poly.entity_id
_entity_poly.type
_entity_poly.pdbx_seq_one_letter_code
_entity_poly.pdbx_strand_id
1 'polypeptide(L)'
;MHPLVHEWSRDRLSHEQRYEVWRNTIHLMAGAAHHMENHFRVTSMKPLLTHVEEGLSQGRYQLFSNGPELSQRVGAALIFCRLFRYFNRASSIEFSQGALKCIQTKLPGDCNYFPAILEIGAGLQSNGRYKEAISLNLQATKEAEEAVERPVSDNQDAVRNQKSAASNTAMLMVNLARAYTHDQQNQRSIKICEKLTEVYTPMLGENSFEVRSTLPILAHAYRDLGDLKRARKYLEKSIEDERKLFGEDYQSPEVRQLAEVYIDLKMFKKARALQSQVVSWAQERYEEDDIDLVLEESILQLYQPTGRSVLSGHRKLRERIEGYKKSLKGILEKGGT
;
A
#
# COMPACT_ATOMS: atom_id res chain seq x y z
N MET A 1 -2.04 14.89 22.09
CA MET A 1 -1.49 15.70 23.20
C MET A 1 -2.62 16.07 24.13
N HIS A 2 -2.33 16.37 25.41
CA HIS A 2 -3.34 16.72 26.40
C HIS A 2 -4.01 18.08 26.05
N PRO A 3 -5.34 18.28 26.22
CA PRO A 3 -6.04 19.52 25.90
C PRO A 3 -5.42 20.79 26.53
N LEU A 4 -4.91 20.67 27.75
CA LEU A 4 -4.19 21.74 28.46
C LEU A 4 -2.93 22.24 27.72
N VAL A 5 -2.27 21.39 26.92
CA VAL A 5 -1.10 21.79 26.12
C VAL A 5 -1.54 22.64 24.93
N HIS A 6 -2.68 22.32 24.31
CA HIS A 6 -3.25 23.13 23.24
C HIS A 6 -3.69 24.50 23.75
N GLU A 7 -4.37 24.55 24.90
CA GLU A 7 -4.80 25.79 25.54
C GLU A 7 -3.61 26.66 25.96
N TRP A 8 -2.60 26.07 26.61
CA TRP A 8 -1.37 26.77 26.97
C TRP A 8 -0.65 27.35 25.75
N SER A 9 -0.56 26.59 24.65
CA SER A 9 0.09 27.05 23.42
C SER A 9 -0.68 28.19 22.76
N ARG A 10 -2.01 28.17 22.81
CA ARG A 10 -2.88 29.18 22.20
C ARG A 10 -2.73 30.54 22.89
N ASP A 11 -2.61 30.53 24.21
CA ASP A 11 -2.68 31.74 25.01
C ASP A 11 -1.31 32.44 25.17
N ARG A 12 -0.19 31.74 24.92
CA ARG A 12 1.17 32.26 25.16
C ARG A 12 2.09 32.33 23.95
N LEU A 13 1.79 31.64 22.86
CA LEU A 13 2.63 31.64 21.66
C LEU A 13 2.06 32.56 20.58
N SER A 14 2.95 33.27 19.89
CA SER A 14 2.57 34.02 18.70
C SER A 14 2.05 33.07 17.60
N HIS A 15 1.39 33.60 16.58
CA HIS A 15 0.94 32.77 15.46
C HIS A 15 2.11 32.05 14.76
N GLU A 16 3.23 32.76 14.58
CA GLU A 16 4.44 32.23 13.96
C GLU A 16 5.08 31.11 14.81
N GLN A 17 5.19 31.32 16.12
CA GLN A 17 5.71 30.28 17.04
C GLN A 17 4.82 29.04 17.07
N ARG A 18 3.49 29.22 17.05
CA ARG A 18 2.55 28.08 16.96
C ARG A 18 2.72 27.33 15.65
N TYR A 19 2.90 28.05 14.55
CA TYR A 19 3.12 27.44 13.24
C TYR A 19 4.45 26.65 13.20
N GLU A 20 5.53 27.17 13.78
CA GLU A 20 6.81 26.44 13.86
C GLU A 20 6.71 25.17 14.70
N VAL A 21 6.06 25.24 15.88
CA VAL A 21 5.86 24.07 16.75
C VAL A 21 4.98 23.03 16.05
N TRP A 22 3.90 23.47 15.40
CA TRP A 22 3.04 22.59 14.61
C TRP A 22 3.83 21.92 13.49
N ARG A 23 4.58 22.69 12.71
CA ARG A 23 5.43 22.18 11.61
C ARG A 23 6.40 21.12 12.13
N ASN A 24 7.12 21.39 13.22
CA ASN A 24 8.09 20.43 13.77
C ASN A 24 7.42 19.16 14.28
N THR A 25 6.24 19.29 14.91
CA THR A 25 5.43 18.15 15.36
C THR A 25 4.99 17.26 14.19
N ILE A 26 4.56 17.85 13.08
CA ILE A 26 4.17 17.12 11.86
C ILE A 26 5.34 16.30 11.32
N HIS A 27 6.53 16.88 11.20
CA HIS A 27 7.71 16.16 10.71
C HIS A 27 8.14 15.05 11.66
N LEU A 28 8.10 15.27 12.97
CA LEU A 28 8.42 14.26 13.97
C LEU A 28 7.46 13.07 13.90
N MET A 29 6.16 13.33 13.81
CA MET A 29 5.15 12.27 13.67
C MET A 29 5.28 11.52 12.34
N ALA A 30 5.59 12.22 11.24
CA ALA A 30 5.86 11.57 9.96
C ALA A 30 7.12 10.69 10.03
N GLY A 31 8.21 11.17 10.62
CA GLY A 31 9.42 10.36 10.83
C GLY A 31 9.15 9.12 11.68
N ALA A 32 8.37 9.26 12.76
CA ALA A 32 7.95 8.14 13.61
C ALA A 32 7.08 7.13 12.83
N ALA A 33 6.11 7.60 12.04
CA ALA A 33 5.26 6.75 11.22
C ALA A 33 6.07 5.96 10.18
N HIS A 34 7.02 6.62 9.51
CA HIS A 34 7.89 5.98 8.53
C HIS A 34 8.79 4.90 9.16
N HIS A 35 9.36 5.17 10.34
CA HIS A 35 10.16 4.20 11.06
C HIS A 35 9.34 2.97 11.51
N MET A 36 8.11 3.18 11.98
CA MET A 36 7.23 2.09 12.41
C MET A 36 6.76 1.20 11.25
N GLU A 37 6.53 1.79 10.07
CA GLU A 37 6.19 1.07 8.84
C GLU A 37 7.28 0.05 8.48
N ASN A 38 8.55 0.47 8.50
CA ASN A 38 9.69 -0.38 8.16
C ASN A 38 9.94 -1.54 9.14
N HIS A 39 9.37 -1.48 10.35
CA HIS A 39 9.54 -2.52 11.38
C HIS A 39 8.26 -3.34 11.64
N PHE A 40 7.19 -3.15 10.84
CA PHE A 40 5.92 -3.90 10.94
C PHE A 40 5.40 -4.03 12.38
N ARG A 41 5.47 -2.95 13.17
CA ARG A 41 4.96 -2.90 14.56
C ARG A 41 3.59 -2.22 14.62
N VAL A 42 2.58 -2.96 14.20
CA VAL A 42 1.18 -2.47 14.07
C VAL A 42 0.63 -1.95 15.40
N THR A 43 0.97 -2.60 16.51
CA THR A 43 0.60 -2.21 17.87
C THR A 43 1.06 -0.79 18.25
N SER A 44 2.17 -0.32 17.67
CA SER A 44 2.72 1.01 17.91
C SER A 44 2.12 2.10 17.00
N MET A 45 1.49 1.71 15.87
CA MET A 45 0.97 2.66 14.87
C MET A 45 -0.41 3.22 15.23
N LYS A 46 -1.25 2.47 15.95
CA LYS A 46 -2.63 2.89 16.29
C LYS A 46 -2.67 4.11 17.21
N PRO A 47 -1.85 4.23 18.28
CA PRO A 47 -1.79 5.46 19.08
C PRO A 47 -1.24 6.67 18.30
N LEU A 48 -0.27 6.42 17.40
CA LEU A 48 0.30 7.47 16.55
C LEU A 48 -0.75 8.05 15.59
N LEU A 49 -1.62 7.20 15.02
CA LEU A 49 -2.73 7.66 14.17
C LEU A 49 -3.58 8.72 14.87
N THR A 50 -3.98 8.47 16.12
CA THR A 50 -4.79 9.43 16.90
C THR A 50 -4.06 10.77 17.10
N HIS A 51 -2.74 10.73 17.32
CA HIS A 51 -1.94 11.95 17.44
C HIS A 51 -1.79 12.70 16.12
N VAL A 52 -1.66 11.97 15.01
CA VAL A 52 -1.62 12.56 13.67
C VAL A 52 -2.96 13.22 13.34
N GLU A 53 -4.09 12.55 13.59
CA GLU A 53 -5.43 13.12 13.37
C GLU A 53 -5.66 14.39 14.18
N GLU A 54 -5.28 14.39 15.46
CA GLU A 54 -5.40 15.57 16.33
C GLU A 54 -4.45 16.71 15.89
N GLY A 55 -3.20 16.40 15.52
CA GLY A 55 -2.26 17.41 15.03
C GLY A 55 -2.69 18.04 13.70
N LEU A 56 -3.45 17.31 12.89
CA LEU A 56 -3.99 17.78 11.62
C LEU A 56 -5.30 18.56 11.79
N SER A 57 -6.06 18.34 12.87
CA SER A 57 -7.34 19.04 13.11
C SER A 57 -7.18 20.58 13.11
N GLN A 58 -6.04 21.08 13.58
CA GLN A 58 -5.73 22.52 13.67
C GLN A 58 -4.93 23.08 12.48
N GLY A 59 -4.40 22.23 11.59
CA GLY A 59 -3.44 22.62 10.56
C GLY A 59 -3.63 21.95 9.19
N ARG A 60 -4.75 21.25 8.96
CA ARG A 60 -4.99 20.46 7.73
C ARG A 60 -4.73 21.24 6.44
N TYR A 61 -5.23 22.46 6.35
CA TYR A 61 -5.04 23.34 5.20
C TYR A 61 -3.64 23.96 5.11
N GLN A 62 -2.88 23.91 6.20
CA GLN A 62 -1.51 24.44 6.28
C GLN A 62 -0.49 23.43 5.74
N LEU A 63 -0.83 22.16 5.48
CA LEU A 63 0.15 21.23 4.88
C LEU A 63 0.54 21.61 3.45
N PHE A 64 -0.42 22.13 2.69
CA PHE A 64 -0.23 22.44 1.26
C PHE A 64 -0.13 23.95 0.99
N SER A 65 0.01 24.77 2.03
CA SER A 65 0.17 26.22 1.92
C SER A 65 1.56 26.61 1.45
N ASN A 66 1.67 27.66 0.63
CA ASN A 66 2.97 28.16 0.17
C ASN A 66 3.80 28.63 1.37
N GLY A 67 5.11 28.45 1.31
CA GLY A 67 6.02 28.85 2.36
C GLY A 67 7.29 28.01 2.37
N PRO A 68 8.21 28.29 3.31
CA PRO A 68 9.42 27.49 3.48
C PRO A 68 9.06 26.01 3.72
N GLU A 69 9.95 25.12 3.26
CA GLU A 69 9.86 23.67 3.52
C GLU A 69 8.57 23.01 3.02
N LEU A 70 7.92 23.59 1.99
CA LEU A 70 6.74 23.00 1.35
C LEU A 70 6.99 21.55 0.91
N SER A 71 8.16 21.27 0.31
CA SER A 71 8.56 19.91 -0.10
C SER A 71 8.59 18.93 1.08
N GLN A 72 9.10 19.35 2.24
CA GLN A 72 9.16 18.51 3.44
C GLN A 72 7.76 18.26 4.04
N ARG A 73 6.90 19.29 4.07
CA ARG A 73 5.49 19.16 4.51
C ARG A 73 4.69 18.25 3.59
N VAL A 74 4.92 18.33 2.28
CA VAL A 74 4.32 17.40 1.31
C VAL A 74 4.84 15.97 1.54
N GLY A 75 6.13 15.78 1.82
CA GLY A 75 6.69 14.50 2.22
C GLY A 75 6.03 13.91 3.47
N ALA A 76 5.81 14.72 4.51
CA ALA A 76 5.07 14.32 5.71
C ALA A 76 3.62 13.94 5.39
N ALA A 77 2.94 14.69 4.52
CA ALA A 77 1.58 14.38 4.07
C ALA A 77 1.49 13.00 3.40
N LEU A 78 2.49 12.63 2.59
CA LEU A 78 2.55 11.33 1.92
C LEU A 78 2.72 10.17 2.90
N ILE A 79 3.55 10.35 3.94
CA ILE A 79 3.69 9.36 5.01
C ILE A 79 2.36 9.19 5.76
N PHE A 80 1.65 10.30 6.04
CA PHE A 80 0.31 10.22 6.62
C PHE A 80 -0.70 9.56 5.68
N CYS A 81 -0.62 9.77 4.36
CA CYS A 81 -1.46 9.05 3.40
C CYS A 81 -1.32 7.54 3.56
N ARG A 82 -0.09 7.03 3.73
CA ARG A 82 0.16 5.60 3.98
C ARG A 82 -0.42 5.14 5.30
N LEU A 83 -0.19 5.90 6.37
CA LEU A 83 -0.73 5.61 7.70
C LEU A 83 -2.27 5.54 7.67
N PHE A 84 -2.92 6.52 7.04
CA PHE A 84 -4.37 6.56 6.87
C PHE A 84 -4.89 5.42 6.00
N ARG A 85 -4.18 5.10 4.90
CA ARG A 85 -4.51 3.97 4.02
C ARG A 85 -4.44 2.64 4.75
N TYR A 86 -3.42 2.43 5.58
CA TYR A 86 -3.26 1.22 6.38
C TYR A 86 -4.47 1.00 7.31
N PHE A 87 -4.98 2.08 7.92
CA PHE A 87 -6.15 2.03 8.80
C PHE A 87 -7.48 2.31 8.09
N ASN A 88 -7.52 2.23 6.76
CA ASN A 88 -8.72 2.45 5.93
C ASN A 88 -9.49 3.75 6.26
N ARG A 89 -8.76 4.85 6.49
CA ARG A 89 -9.34 6.15 6.81
C ARG A 89 -9.65 6.94 5.55
N ALA A 90 -10.88 7.46 5.44
CA ALA A 90 -11.34 8.28 4.30
C ALA A 90 -10.46 9.53 4.04
N SER A 91 -9.81 10.06 5.08
CA SER A 91 -8.85 11.16 4.97
C SER A 91 -7.70 10.86 3.99
N SER A 92 -7.35 9.60 3.74
CA SER A 92 -6.31 9.21 2.77
C SER A 92 -6.53 9.82 1.37
N ILE A 93 -7.80 9.95 0.92
CA ILE A 93 -8.16 10.50 -0.39
C ILE A 93 -7.84 11.99 -0.48
N GLU A 94 -8.33 12.75 0.50
CA GLU A 94 -8.17 14.20 0.54
C GLU A 94 -6.69 14.58 0.61
N PHE A 95 -5.91 13.90 1.44
CA PHE A 95 -4.48 14.14 1.55
C PHE A 95 -3.73 13.77 0.26
N SER A 96 -4.10 12.66 -0.38
CA SER A 96 -3.49 12.26 -1.66
C SER A 96 -3.80 13.26 -2.78
N GLN A 97 -5.03 13.80 -2.83
CA GLN A 97 -5.43 14.84 -3.78
C GLN A 97 -4.70 16.17 -3.51
N GLY A 98 -4.63 16.57 -2.24
CA GLY A 98 -3.94 17.79 -1.81
C GLY A 98 -2.45 17.75 -2.15
N ALA A 99 -1.79 16.62 -1.86
CA ALA A 99 -0.38 16.40 -2.19
C ALA A 99 -0.14 16.41 -3.70
N LEU A 100 -0.99 15.71 -4.48
CA LEU A 100 -0.89 15.68 -5.93
C LEU A 100 -1.02 17.07 -6.55
N LYS A 101 -2.08 17.80 -6.19
CA LYS A 101 -2.30 19.17 -6.67
C LYS A 101 -1.12 20.06 -6.31
N CYS A 102 -0.60 19.95 -5.08
CA CYS A 102 0.54 20.72 -4.62
C CYS A 102 1.80 20.42 -5.43
N ILE A 103 2.11 19.16 -5.71
CA ILE A 103 3.28 18.78 -6.51
C ILE A 103 3.17 19.29 -7.94
N GLN A 104 2.02 19.06 -8.59
CA GLN A 104 1.78 19.47 -9.98
C GLN A 104 1.85 20.99 -10.18
N THR A 105 1.40 21.77 -9.19
CA THR A 105 1.28 23.23 -9.34
C THR A 105 2.42 24.01 -8.69
N LYS A 106 3.05 23.48 -7.65
CA LYS A 106 3.97 24.25 -6.79
C LYS A 106 5.36 23.63 -6.65
N LEU A 107 5.54 22.34 -6.95
CA LEU A 107 6.83 21.67 -6.87
C LEU A 107 7.18 20.88 -8.16
N PRO A 108 7.09 21.49 -9.36
CA PRO A 108 7.53 20.80 -10.57
C PRO A 108 9.06 20.63 -10.57
N GLY A 109 9.55 19.40 -10.68
CA GLY A 109 10.98 19.08 -10.89
C GLY A 109 11.85 18.83 -9.65
N ASP A 110 11.28 18.71 -8.45
CA ASP A 110 12.03 18.39 -7.21
C ASP A 110 12.49 16.91 -7.18
N CYS A 111 13.65 16.60 -6.57
CA CYS A 111 14.22 15.24 -6.51
C CYS A 111 13.37 14.23 -5.71
N ASN A 112 12.40 14.72 -4.93
CA ASN A 112 11.37 13.92 -4.26
C ASN A 112 10.20 13.50 -5.17
N TYR A 113 10.22 13.87 -6.45
CA TYR A 113 9.14 13.62 -7.41
C TYR A 113 8.80 12.14 -7.57
N PHE A 114 9.80 11.27 -7.77
CA PHE A 114 9.56 9.85 -8.04
C PHE A 114 9.01 9.09 -6.83
N PRO A 115 9.63 9.15 -5.62
CA PRO A 115 9.02 8.55 -4.43
C PRO A 115 7.63 9.12 -4.15
N ALA A 116 7.44 10.44 -4.30
CA ALA A 116 6.13 11.05 -4.07
C ALA A 116 5.05 10.53 -5.00
N ILE A 117 5.34 10.40 -6.29
CA ILE A 117 4.41 9.86 -7.29
C ILE A 117 4.05 8.41 -6.99
N LEU A 118 5.02 7.61 -6.58
CA LEU A 118 4.78 6.21 -6.23
C LEU A 118 3.78 6.10 -5.08
N GLU A 119 3.93 6.93 -4.06
CA GLU A 119 3.03 6.97 -2.90
C GLU A 119 1.63 7.46 -3.26
N ILE A 120 1.54 8.51 -4.07
CA ILE A 120 0.25 9.03 -4.54
C ILE A 120 -0.44 7.98 -5.41
N GLY A 121 0.30 7.35 -6.32
CA GLY A 121 -0.20 6.28 -7.18
C GLY A 121 -0.74 5.10 -6.38
N ALA A 122 -0.05 4.69 -5.30
CA ALA A 122 -0.52 3.64 -4.40
C ALA A 122 -1.74 4.09 -3.58
N GLY A 123 -1.73 5.33 -3.07
CA GLY A 123 -2.86 5.93 -2.37
C GLY A 123 -4.12 5.99 -3.21
N LEU A 124 -4.02 6.46 -4.46
CA LEU A 124 -5.15 6.51 -5.40
C LEU A 124 -5.72 5.11 -5.69
N GLN A 125 -4.85 4.10 -5.84
CA GLN A 125 -5.28 2.71 -6.04
C GLN A 125 -6.05 2.16 -4.85
N SER A 126 -5.54 2.27 -3.62
CA SER A 126 -6.25 1.75 -2.44
C SER A 126 -7.60 2.42 -2.20
N ASN A 127 -7.84 3.58 -2.81
CA ASN A 127 -9.12 4.30 -2.73
C ASN A 127 -9.99 4.12 -3.99
N GLY A 128 -9.68 3.17 -4.87
CA GLY A 128 -10.49 2.85 -6.05
C GLY A 128 -10.38 3.83 -7.23
N ARG A 129 -9.50 4.84 -7.15
CA ARG A 129 -9.32 5.88 -8.18
C ARG A 129 -8.29 5.47 -9.23
N TYR A 130 -8.52 4.31 -9.85
CA TYR A 130 -7.53 3.66 -10.71
C TYR A 130 -7.16 4.47 -11.95
N LYS A 131 -8.13 5.13 -12.60
CA LYS A 131 -7.87 5.96 -13.80
C LYS A 131 -6.91 7.12 -13.54
N GLU A 132 -7.03 7.76 -12.38
CA GLU A 132 -6.13 8.84 -11.99
C GLU A 132 -4.74 8.29 -11.65
N ALA A 133 -4.68 7.18 -10.92
CA ALA A 133 -3.43 6.48 -10.66
C ALA A 133 -2.72 6.07 -11.96
N ILE A 134 -3.46 5.58 -12.96
CA ILE A 134 -2.95 5.24 -14.29
C ILE A 134 -2.39 6.50 -14.95
N SER A 135 -3.15 7.59 -15.00
CA SER A 135 -2.70 8.83 -15.66
C SER A 135 -1.40 9.37 -15.06
N LEU A 136 -1.31 9.38 -13.73
CA LEU A 136 -0.15 9.86 -12.99
C LEU A 136 1.08 8.98 -13.22
N ASN A 137 0.95 7.66 -13.00
CA ASN A 137 2.07 6.74 -13.18
C ASN A 137 2.49 6.65 -14.64
N LEU A 138 1.56 6.73 -15.60
CA LEU A 138 1.88 6.71 -17.03
C LEU A 138 2.70 7.93 -17.45
N GLN A 139 2.33 9.13 -16.99
CA GLN A 139 3.10 10.33 -17.26
C GLN A 139 4.50 10.22 -16.67
N ALA A 140 4.59 9.84 -15.40
CA ALA A 140 5.86 9.70 -14.69
C ALA A 140 6.77 8.63 -15.31
N THR A 141 6.21 7.49 -15.73
CA THR A 141 6.97 6.43 -16.42
C THR A 141 7.55 6.95 -17.73
N LYS A 142 6.79 7.69 -18.55
CA LYS A 142 7.32 8.24 -19.82
C LYS A 142 8.49 9.19 -19.58
N GLU A 143 8.33 10.12 -18.63
CA GLU A 143 9.39 11.07 -18.25
C GLU A 143 10.65 10.34 -17.73
N ALA A 144 10.47 9.25 -16.98
CA ALA A 144 11.57 8.46 -16.44
C ALA A 144 12.26 7.59 -17.49
N GLU A 145 11.51 6.98 -18.42
CA GLU A 145 12.05 6.18 -19.52
C GLU A 145 12.97 7.04 -20.42
N GLU A 146 12.54 8.25 -20.78
CA GLU A 146 13.36 9.21 -21.54
C GLU A 146 14.66 9.59 -20.81
N ALA A 147 14.67 9.59 -19.49
CA ALA A 147 15.85 9.90 -18.68
C ALA A 147 16.86 8.74 -18.64
N VAL A 148 16.38 7.49 -18.64
CA VAL A 148 17.22 6.28 -18.65
C VAL A 148 17.90 6.05 -20.00
N GLU A 149 17.25 6.44 -21.10
CA GLU A 149 17.77 6.28 -22.47
C GLU A 149 18.88 7.27 -22.86
N ARG A 150 19.15 8.30 -22.04
CA ARG A 150 20.22 9.27 -22.33
C ARG A 150 21.59 8.60 -22.23
N PRO A 151 22.49 8.81 -23.21
CA PRO A 151 23.83 8.23 -23.18
C PRO A 151 24.60 8.75 -21.96
N VAL A 152 25.16 7.80 -21.20
CA VAL A 152 25.85 8.06 -19.94
C VAL A 152 27.35 7.87 -20.15
N SER A 153 28.20 8.73 -19.55
CA SER A 153 29.66 8.54 -19.55
C SER A 153 30.06 7.29 -18.76
N ASP A 154 31.09 6.55 -19.20
CA ASP A 154 31.56 5.27 -18.62
C ASP A 154 32.22 5.36 -17.22
N ASN A 155 31.83 6.31 -16.37
CA ASN A 155 32.32 6.38 -14.99
C ASN A 155 31.39 5.63 -14.02
N GLN A 156 31.96 5.14 -12.90
CA GLN A 156 31.23 4.32 -11.92
C GLN A 156 30.04 5.05 -11.29
N ASP A 157 30.14 6.36 -11.08
CA ASP A 157 29.05 7.17 -10.53
C ASP A 157 27.86 7.24 -11.47
N ALA A 158 28.11 7.33 -12.78
CA ALA A 158 27.08 7.44 -13.77
C ALA A 158 26.40 6.08 -14.03
N VAL A 159 27.14 4.97 -13.95
CA VAL A 159 26.56 3.61 -13.93
C VAL A 159 25.67 3.40 -12.69
N ARG A 160 26.13 3.84 -11.50
CA ARG A 160 25.32 3.76 -10.27
C ARG A 160 24.05 4.59 -10.37
N ASN A 161 24.14 5.80 -10.93
CA ASN A 161 23.00 6.69 -11.14
C ASN A 161 22.02 6.09 -12.16
N GLN A 162 22.52 5.46 -13.22
CA GLN A 162 21.68 4.77 -14.21
C GLN A 162 20.92 3.60 -13.58
N LYS A 163 21.57 2.80 -12.73
CA LYS A 163 20.89 1.72 -11.99
C LYS A 163 19.80 2.26 -11.05
N SER A 164 20.04 3.37 -10.37
CA SER A 164 19.03 4.01 -9.51
C SER A 164 17.86 4.57 -10.33
N ALA A 165 18.12 5.20 -11.48
CA ALA A 165 17.09 5.68 -12.38
C ALA A 165 16.25 4.52 -12.97
N ALA A 166 16.91 3.42 -13.35
CA ALA A 166 16.27 2.19 -13.79
C ALA A 166 15.35 1.60 -12.71
N SER A 167 15.81 1.55 -11.45
CA SER A 167 15.01 1.08 -10.31
C SER A 167 13.76 1.95 -10.08
N ASN A 168 13.91 3.28 -10.07
CA ASN A 168 12.77 4.20 -9.95
C ASN A 168 11.77 4.01 -11.10
N THR A 169 12.26 3.86 -12.34
CA THR A 169 11.41 3.67 -13.53
C THR A 169 10.66 2.34 -13.46
N ALA A 170 11.35 1.26 -13.10
CA ALA A 170 10.75 -0.05 -12.93
C ALA A 170 9.68 -0.04 -11.81
N MET A 171 9.91 0.68 -10.71
CA MET A 171 8.93 0.82 -9.63
C MET A 171 7.67 1.59 -10.09
N LEU A 172 7.81 2.62 -10.93
CA LEU A 172 6.67 3.29 -11.56
C LEU A 172 5.88 2.35 -12.47
N MET A 173 6.58 1.53 -13.25
CA MET A 173 5.95 0.52 -14.12
C MET A 173 5.19 -0.54 -13.30
N VAL A 174 5.72 -0.99 -12.17
CA VAL A 174 5.01 -1.89 -11.23
C VAL A 174 3.71 -1.24 -10.74
N ASN A 175 3.77 0.02 -10.31
CA ASN A 175 2.59 0.75 -9.86
C ASN A 175 1.56 0.95 -10.96
N LEU A 176 2.01 1.23 -12.19
CA LEU A 176 1.17 1.37 -13.37
C LEU A 176 0.49 0.04 -13.74
N ALA A 177 1.24 -1.06 -13.75
CA ALA A 177 0.71 -2.38 -14.02
C ALA A 177 -0.36 -2.78 -13.00
N ARG A 178 -0.08 -2.56 -11.70
CA ARG A 178 -1.06 -2.80 -10.62
C ARG A 178 -2.32 -1.96 -10.80
N ALA A 179 -2.18 -0.68 -11.18
CA ALA A 179 -3.32 0.19 -11.45
C ALA A 179 -4.15 -0.29 -12.66
N TYR A 180 -3.50 -0.76 -13.74
CA TYR A 180 -4.20 -1.38 -14.87
C TYR A 180 -4.95 -2.65 -14.48
N THR A 181 -4.37 -3.52 -13.64
CA THR A 181 -5.07 -4.73 -13.17
C THR A 181 -6.32 -4.36 -12.37
N HIS A 182 -6.21 -3.40 -11.44
CA HIS A 182 -7.38 -2.97 -10.66
C HIS A 182 -8.47 -2.29 -11.50
N ASP A 183 -8.10 -1.60 -12.58
CA ASP A 183 -9.06 -1.04 -13.56
C ASP A 183 -9.55 -2.07 -14.59
N GLN A 184 -9.25 -3.37 -14.41
CA GLN A 184 -9.62 -4.46 -15.31
C GLN A 184 -9.02 -4.38 -16.72
N GLN A 185 -7.97 -3.58 -16.89
CA GLN A 185 -7.18 -3.49 -18.12
C GLN A 185 -6.04 -4.53 -18.14
N ASN A 186 -6.38 -5.80 -17.88
CA ASN A 186 -5.42 -6.88 -17.61
C ASN A 186 -4.39 -7.09 -18.72
N GLN A 187 -4.78 -6.97 -19.99
CA GLN A 187 -3.84 -7.09 -21.11
C GLN A 187 -2.78 -5.98 -21.13
N ARG A 188 -3.13 -4.76 -20.69
CA ARG A 188 -2.16 -3.65 -20.59
C ARG A 188 -1.22 -3.87 -19.41
N SER A 189 -1.75 -4.33 -18.27
CA SER A 189 -0.95 -4.71 -17.11
C SER A 189 0.13 -5.74 -17.48
N ILE A 190 -0.28 -6.83 -18.16
CA ILE A 190 0.64 -7.87 -18.63
C ILE A 190 1.75 -7.30 -19.52
N LYS A 191 1.40 -6.45 -20.51
CA LYS A 191 2.39 -5.82 -21.39
C LYS A 191 3.40 -4.95 -20.63
N ILE A 192 2.96 -4.23 -19.59
CA ILE A 192 3.88 -3.42 -18.77
C ILE A 192 4.81 -4.32 -17.97
N CYS A 193 4.31 -5.39 -17.35
CA CYS A 193 5.14 -6.36 -16.64
C CYS A 193 6.15 -7.05 -17.57
N GLU A 194 5.73 -7.48 -18.76
CA GLU A 194 6.62 -8.10 -19.76
C GLU A 194 7.71 -7.12 -20.20
N LYS A 195 7.35 -5.87 -20.52
CA LYS A 195 8.33 -4.81 -20.84
C LYS A 195 9.32 -4.58 -19.70
N LEU A 196 8.83 -4.54 -18.45
CA LEU A 196 9.68 -4.37 -17.27
C LEU A 196 10.70 -5.50 -17.18
N THR A 197 10.23 -6.75 -17.25
CA THR A 197 11.10 -7.93 -17.16
C THR A 197 12.10 -7.99 -18.32
N GLU A 198 11.71 -7.62 -19.53
CA GLU A 198 12.61 -7.62 -20.69
C GLU A 198 13.70 -6.54 -20.61
N VAL A 199 13.31 -5.30 -20.29
CA VAL A 199 14.20 -4.14 -20.37
C VAL A 199 15.03 -3.94 -19.11
N TYR A 200 14.44 -4.15 -17.93
CA TYR A 200 15.06 -3.74 -16.66
C TYR A 200 15.72 -4.89 -15.89
N THR A 201 15.36 -6.15 -16.15
CA THR A 201 16.03 -7.30 -15.51
C THR A 201 17.54 -7.33 -15.77
N PRO A 202 18.05 -7.06 -17.00
CA PRO A 202 19.50 -7.03 -17.24
C PRO A 202 20.24 -5.97 -16.42
N MET A 203 19.57 -4.87 -16.05
CA MET A 203 20.17 -3.75 -15.30
C MET A 203 20.04 -3.93 -13.78
N LEU A 204 18.90 -4.43 -13.32
CA LEU A 204 18.55 -4.53 -11.90
C LEU A 204 18.87 -5.90 -11.29
N GLY A 205 18.86 -6.95 -12.12
CA GLY A 205 18.97 -8.35 -11.73
C GLY A 205 17.62 -8.99 -11.44
N GLU A 206 17.54 -10.31 -11.62
CA GLU A 206 16.30 -11.11 -11.44
C GLU A 206 15.73 -11.04 -10.02
N ASN A 207 16.58 -10.87 -9.01
CA ASN A 207 16.18 -10.82 -7.60
C ASN A 207 15.83 -9.40 -7.12
N SER A 208 15.89 -8.39 -7.99
CA SER A 208 15.45 -7.03 -7.65
C SER A 208 13.97 -7.02 -7.25
N PHE A 209 13.62 -6.12 -6.34
CA PHE A 209 12.26 -6.02 -5.82
C PHE A 209 11.25 -5.70 -6.93
N GLU A 210 11.63 -4.84 -7.86
CA GLU A 210 10.81 -4.39 -8.98
C GLU A 210 10.51 -5.52 -9.95
N VAL A 211 11.50 -6.36 -10.28
CA VAL A 211 11.32 -7.52 -11.16
C VAL A 211 10.46 -8.57 -10.47
N ARG A 212 10.73 -8.90 -9.20
CA ARG A 212 9.92 -9.87 -8.44
C ARG A 212 8.46 -9.43 -8.30
N SER A 213 8.22 -8.15 -8.08
CA SER A 213 6.87 -7.57 -7.95
C SER A 213 6.00 -7.76 -9.20
N THR A 214 6.57 -8.08 -10.36
CA THR A 214 5.79 -8.40 -11.57
C THR A 214 5.03 -9.72 -11.45
N LEU A 215 5.55 -10.70 -10.72
CA LEU A 215 4.95 -12.04 -10.61
C LEU A 215 3.54 -12.02 -10.01
N PRO A 216 3.29 -11.42 -8.82
CA PRO A 216 1.93 -11.35 -8.28
C PRO A 216 0.99 -10.50 -9.15
N ILE A 217 1.48 -9.45 -9.81
CA ILE A 217 0.66 -8.61 -10.70
C ILE A 217 0.22 -9.40 -11.93
N LEU A 218 1.14 -10.13 -12.57
CA LEU A 218 0.84 -11.04 -13.67
C LEU A 218 -0.15 -12.11 -13.23
N ALA A 219 0.04 -12.67 -12.04
CA ALA A 219 -0.87 -13.68 -11.54
C ALA A 219 -2.31 -13.16 -11.40
N HIS A 220 -2.47 -11.98 -10.81
CA HIS A 220 -3.77 -11.34 -10.64
C HIS A 220 -4.41 -11.02 -12.00
N ALA A 221 -3.65 -10.44 -12.94
CA ALA A 221 -4.14 -10.15 -14.29
C ALA A 221 -4.58 -11.42 -15.05
N TYR A 222 -3.81 -12.51 -14.95
CA TYR A 222 -4.17 -13.79 -15.58
C TYR A 222 -5.38 -14.46 -14.92
N ARG A 223 -5.52 -14.32 -13.59
CA ARG A 223 -6.70 -14.80 -12.86
C ARG A 223 -7.97 -14.10 -13.36
N ASP A 224 -7.94 -12.76 -13.48
CA ASP A 224 -9.08 -11.97 -13.97
C ASP A 224 -9.42 -12.28 -15.44
N LEU A 225 -8.43 -12.69 -16.24
CA LEU A 225 -8.63 -13.21 -17.60
C LEU A 225 -9.09 -14.69 -17.65
N GLY A 226 -9.18 -15.37 -16.51
CA GLY A 226 -9.59 -16.76 -16.39
C GLY A 226 -8.48 -17.80 -16.63
N ASP A 227 -7.23 -17.40 -16.90
CA ASP A 227 -6.10 -18.32 -16.97
C ASP A 227 -5.54 -18.63 -15.57
N LEU A 228 -6.33 -19.39 -14.82
CA LEU A 228 -6.00 -19.80 -13.45
C LEU A 228 -4.73 -20.66 -13.37
N LYS A 229 -4.33 -21.33 -14.47
CA LYS A 229 -3.10 -22.15 -14.51
C LYS A 229 -1.86 -21.25 -14.49
N ARG A 230 -1.85 -20.20 -15.31
CA ARG A 230 -0.76 -19.21 -15.29
C ARG A 230 -0.76 -18.44 -13.97
N ALA A 231 -1.92 -18.01 -13.49
CA ALA A 231 -2.04 -17.31 -12.22
C ALA A 231 -1.39 -18.10 -11.07
N ARG A 232 -1.73 -19.38 -10.95
CA ARG A 232 -1.13 -20.28 -9.96
C ARG A 232 0.38 -20.36 -10.09
N LYS A 233 0.90 -20.59 -11.31
CA LYS A 233 2.34 -20.74 -11.56
C LYS A 233 3.13 -19.50 -11.15
N TYR A 234 2.62 -18.30 -11.44
CA TYR A 234 3.27 -17.05 -11.06
C TYR A 234 3.28 -16.84 -9.54
N LEU A 235 2.19 -17.15 -8.84
CA LEU A 235 2.14 -17.05 -7.37
C LEU A 235 3.04 -18.08 -6.68
N GLU A 236 3.04 -19.34 -7.15
CA GLU A 236 3.93 -20.38 -6.63
C GLU A 236 5.40 -19.98 -6.79
N LYS A 237 5.77 -19.42 -7.96
CA LYS A 237 7.12 -18.90 -8.18
C LYS A 237 7.43 -17.73 -7.25
N SER A 238 6.52 -16.76 -7.12
CA SER A 238 6.72 -15.59 -6.25
C SER A 238 6.99 -16.01 -4.79
N ILE A 239 6.16 -16.91 -4.25
CA ILE A 239 6.31 -17.40 -2.86
C ILE A 239 7.65 -18.11 -2.67
N GLU A 240 8.06 -18.93 -3.63
CA GLU A 240 9.34 -19.63 -3.60
C GLU A 240 10.53 -18.66 -3.65
N ASP A 241 10.47 -17.64 -4.50
CA ASP A 241 11.52 -16.63 -4.63
C ASP A 241 11.63 -15.79 -3.35
N GLU A 242 10.50 -15.42 -2.73
CA GLU A 242 10.49 -14.72 -1.44
C GLU A 242 11.09 -15.57 -0.30
N ARG A 243 10.77 -16.87 -0.24
CA ARG A 243 11.33 -17.78 0.78
C ARG A 243 12.84 -17.98 0.63
N LYS A 244 13.33 -18.07 -0.61
CA LYS A 244 14.78 -18.13 -0.86
C LYS A 244 15.50 -16.87 -0.40
N LEU A 245 14.86 -15.71 -0.53
CA LEU A 245 15.46 -14.42 -0.20
C LEU A 245 15.38 -14.09 1.29
N PHE A 246 14.26 -14.39 1.94
CA PHE A 246 13.96 -13.97 3.31
C PHE A 246 13.94 -15.12 4.32
N GLY A 247 14.13 -16.37 3.87
CA GLY A 247 14.07 -17.58 4.67
C GLY A 247 12.71 -18.29 4.61
N GLU A 248 12.69 -19.58 4.91
CA GLU A 248 11.48 -20.44 4.84
C GLU A 248 10.34 -19.97 5.77
N ASP A 249 10.70 -19.29 6.86
CA ASP A 249 9.74 -18.74 7.82
C ASP A 249 9.04 -17.47 7.29
N TYR A 250 9.50 -16.90 6.17
CA TYR A 250 8.91 -15.72 5.56
C TYR A 250 7.49 -16.00 5.06
N GLN A 251 6.54 -15.23 5.58
CA GLN A 251 5.14 -15.30 5.19
C GLN A 251 4.85 -14.29 4.08
N SER A 252 4.90 -14.79 2.85
CA SER A 252 4.63 -14.00 1.66
C SER A 252 3.12 -13.61 1.58
N PRO A 253 2.78 -12.33 1.31
CA PRO A 253 1.40 -11.90 1.11
C PRO A 253 0.67 -12.65 -0.02
N GLU A 254 1.42 -13.17 -0.99
CA GLU A 254 0.93 -13.92 -2.15
C GLU A 254 0.26 -15.26 -1.77
N VAL A 255 0.52 -15.80 -0.58
CA VAL A 255 -0.12 -17.03 -0.09
C VAL A 255 -1.65 -16.91 -0.06
N ARG A 256 -2.18 -15.72 0.27
CA ARG A 256 -3.63 -15.46 0.25
C ARG A 256 -4.19 -15.53 -1.18
N GLN A 257 -3.53 -14.86 -2.11
CA GLN A 257 -3.94 -14.85 -3.52
C GLN A 257 -3.87 -16.26 -4.13
N LEU A 258 -2.88 -17.07 -3.73
CA LEU A 258 -2.80 -18.46 -4.18
C LEU A 258 -3.95 -19.31 -3.64
N ALA A 259 -4.39 -19.06 -2.41
CA ALA A 259 -5.56 -19.72 -1.86
C ALA A 259 -6.83 -19.39 -2.65
N GLU A 260 -7.02 -18.13 -3.06
CA GLU A 260 -8.13 -17.69 -3.92
C GLU A 260 -8.09 -18.38 -5.30
N VAL A 261 -6.93 -18.43 -5.95
CA VAL A 261 -6.76 -19.18 -7.21
C VAL A 261 -7.11 -20.67 -7.03
N TYR A 262 -6.77 -21.27 -5.89
CA TYR A 262 -7.18 -22.65 -5.59
C TYR A 262 -8.70 -22.80 -5.39
N ILE A 263 -9.39 -21.79 -4.87
CA ILE A 263 -10.86 -21.76 -4.80
C ILE A 263 -11.44 -21.72 -6.21
N ASP A 264 -10.94 -20.84 -7.07
CA ASP A 264 -11.39 -20.70 -8.46
C ASP A 264 -11.16 -22.00 -9.26
N LEU A 265 -10.06 -22.71 -8.97
CA LEU A 265 -9.74 -24.04 -9.51
C LEU A 265 -10.54 -25.19 -8.87
N LYS A 266 -11.43 -24.91 -7.90
CA LYS A 266 -12.19 -25.90 -7.12
C LYS A 266 -11.31 -26.87 -6.31
N MET A 267 -10.07 -26.50 -6.01
CA MET A 267 -9.11 -27.25 -5.21
C MET A 267 -9.21 -26.90 -3.72
N PHE A 268 -10.39 -27.07 -3.14
CA PHE A 268 -10.73 -26.56 -1.80
C PHE A 268 -9.83 -27.08 -0.67
N LYS A 269 -9.29 -28.30 -0.78
CA LYS A 269 -8.37 -28.85 0.23
C LYS A 269 -7.07 -28.04 0.32
N LYS A 270 -6.50 -27.66 -0.83
CA LYS A 270 -5.28 -26.86 -0.90
C LYS A 270 -5.54 -25.42 -0.45
N ALA A 271 -6.64 -24.82 -0.91
CA ALA A 271 -7.05 -23.49 -0.47
C ALA A 271 -7.19 -23.42 1.05
N ARG A 272 -7.84 -24.41 1.68
CA ARG A 272 -8.01 -24.47 3.13
C ARG A 272 -6.68 -24.56 3.87
N ALA A 273 -5.74 -25.37 3.39
CA ALA A 273 -4.42 -25.50 4.02
C ALA A 273 -3.67 -24.15 4.03
N LEU A 274 -3.64 -23.45 2.89
CA LEU A 274 -3.01 -22.13 2.79
C LEU A 274 -3.70 -21.08 3.65
N GLN A 275 -5.03 -21.07 3.69
CA GLN A 275 -5.76 -20.15 4.56
C GLN A 275 -5.47 -20.41 6.03
N SER A 276 -5.46 -21.68 6.48
CA SER A 276 -5.10 -22.01 7.86
C SER A 276 -3.70 -21.53 8.23
N GLN A 277 -2.73 -21.59 7.31
CA GLN A 277 -1.41 -21.01 7.51
C GLN A 277 -1.48 -19.49 7.73
N VAL A 278 -2.23 -18.77 6.88
CA VAL A 278 -2.43 -17.32 7.02
C VAL A 278 -3.09 -16.96 8.36
N VAL A 279 -4.07 -17.73 8.81
CA VAL A 279 -4.73 -17.53 10.12
C VAL A 279 -3.74 -17.72 11.26
N SER A 280 -2.98 -18.82 11.25
CA SER A 280 -2.01 -19.13 12.31
C SER A 280 -0.97 -18.03 12.45
N TRP A 281 -0.43 -17.58 11.32
CA TRP A 281 0.51 -16.46 11.29
C TRP A 281 -0.10 -15.16 11.82
N ALA A 282 -1.34 -14.84 11.43
CA ALA A 282 -2.00 -13.64 11.93
C ALA A 282 -2.22 -13.70 13.46
N GLN A 283 -2.56 -14.87 13.99
CA GLN A 283 -2.75 -15.08 15.43
C GLN A 283 -1.46 -14.93 16.25
N GLU A 284 -0.31 -15.26 15.68
CA GLU A 284 1.00 -15.09 16.34
C GLU A 284 1.46 -13.63 16.42
N ARG A 285 0.94 -12.75 15.55
CA ARG A 285 1.49 -11.40 15.33
C ARG A 285 0.54 -10.25 15.62
N TYR A 286 -0.77 -10.47 15.56
CA TYR A 286 -1.81 -9.46 15.81
C TYR A 286 -2.57 -9.77 17.10
N GLU A 287 -3.00 -8.72 17.82
CA GLU A 287 -3.95 -8.87 18.92
C GLU A 287 -5.33 -9.27 18.37
N GLU A 288 -6.15 -9.95 19.19
CA GLU A 288 -7.40 -10.62 18.79
C GLU A 288 -8.37 -9.74 17.95
N ASP A 289 -8.34 -8.42 18.14
CA ASP A 289 -9.23 -7.46 17.47
C ASP A 289 -8.76 -7.02 16.07
N ASP A 290 -7.47 -7.17 15.74
CA ASP A 290 -6.93 -6.84 14.39
C ASP A 290 -6.97 -8.04 13.44
N ILE A 291 -7.20 -9.24 13.98
CA ILE A 291 -7.33 -10.50 13.23
C ILE A 291 -8.63 -10.48 12.41
N ASP A 292 -9.68 -9.81 12.88
CA ASP A 292 -10.99 -9.75 12.21
C ASP A 292 -10.90 -9.12 10.80
N LEU A 293 -10.04 -8.11 10.58
CA LEU A 293 -9.84 -7.46 9.28
C LEU A 293 -9.12 -8.35 8.24
N VAL A 294 -8.27 -9.25 8.72
CA VAL A 294 -7.51 -10.21 7.90
C VAL A 294 -8.35 -11.43 7.53
N LEU A 295 -9.32 -11.80 8.40
CA LEU A 295 -10.08 -13.03 8.32
C LEU A 295 -11.43 -12.92 7.62
N GLU A 296 -12.03 -11.73 7.58
CA GLU A 296 -13.39 -11.55 7.07
C GLU A 296 -13.51 -12.01 5.60
N GLU A 297 -12.61 -11.58 4.71
CA GLU A 297 -12.68 -11.91 3.28
C GLU A 297 -12.29 -13.37 2.96
N SER A 298 -11.25 -13.89 3.62
CA SER A 298 -10.67 -15.21 3.28
C SER A 298 -11.58 -16.36 3.70
N ILE A 299 -12.24 -16.26 4.86
CA ILE A 299 -13.09 -17.33 5.40
C ILE A 299 -14.48 -17.32 4.75
N LEU A 300 -15.03 -16.14 4.40
CA LEU A 300 -16.35 -16.02 3.77
C LEU A 300 -16.42 -16.68 2.39
N GLN A 301 -15.36 -16.60 1.58
CA GLN A 301 -15.33 -17.17 0.22
C GLN A 301 -15.35 -18.72 0.19
N LEU A 302 -14.83 -19.40 1.22
CA LEU A 302 -14.91 -20.86 1.33
C LEU A 302 -16.33 -21.37 1.66
N TYR A 303 -17.19 -20.52 2.21
CA TYR A 303 -18.48 -20.92 2.78
C TYR A 303 -19.59 -21.08 1.75
N GLN A 304 -19.52 -20.40 0.59
CA GLN A 304 -20.56 -20.47 -0.43
C GLN A 304 -20.61 -21.83 -1.18
N PRO A 305 -19.49 -22.53 -1.50
CA PRO A 305 -19.57 -23.76 -2.30
C PRO A 305 -19.49 -25.07 -1.51
N THR A 306 -18.95 -25.10 -0.28
CA THR A 306 -18.48 -26.37 0.31
C THR A 306 -19.39 -27.05 1.31
N GLY A 307 -20.51 -26.44 1.73
CA GLY A 307 -21.64 -27.12 2.37
C GLY A 307 -21.32 -28.24 3.38
N ARG A 308 -20.26 -28.15 4.19
CA ARG A 308 -20.02 -28.95 5.42
C ARG A 308 -18.69 -28.62 6.12
N SER A 309 -18.83 -28.26 7.39
CA SER A 309 -18.00 -28.59 8.56
C SER A 309 -16.47 -28.36 8.51
N VAL A 310 -16.06 -27.10 8.74
CA VAL A 310 -14.83 -26.76 9.50
C VAL A 310 -15.24 -26.31 10.93
N LEU A 311 -16.34 -26.87 11.44
CA LEU A 311 -17.12 -26.28 12.54
C LEU A 311 -16.63 -26.63 13.95
N SER A 312 -15.65 -27.52 14.14
CA SER A 312 -15.20 -27.88 15.49
C SER A 312 -14.06 -27.00 16.04
N GLY A 313 -13.21 -26.42 15.20
CA GLY A 313 -12.01 -25.67 15.65
C GLY A 313 -12.22 -24.17 15.90
N HIS A 314 -13.25 -23.55 15.30
CA HIS A 314 -13.37 -22.08 15.27
C HIS A 314 -14.76 -21.57 15.68
N ARG A 315 -15.38 -22.20 16.68
CA ARG A 315 -16.68 -21.75 17.23
C ARG A 315 -16.63 -20.28 17.73
N LYS A 316 -15.54 -19.88 18.40
CA LYS A 316 -15.34 -18.51 18.90
C LYS A 316 -15.25 -17.47 17.77
N LEU A 317 -14.54 -17.80 16.69
CA LEU A 317 -14.41 -16.91 15.54
C LEU A 317 -15.74 -16.73 14.80
N ARG A 318 -16.55 -17.80 14.72
CA ARG A 318 -17.92 -17.75 14.17
C ARG A 318 -18.83 -16.84 14.99
N GLU A 319 -18.80 -16.97 16.32
CA GLU A 319 -19.60 -16.14 17.22
C GLU A 319 -19.20 -14.66 17.14
N ARG A 320 -17.89 -14.37 16.96
CA ARG A 320 -17.37 -13.00 16.73
C ARG A 320 -17.81 -12.41 15.39
N ILE A 321 -17.63 -13.14 14.28
CA ILE A 321 -18.06 -12.68 12.94
C ILE A 321 -19.58 -12.46 12.90
N GLU A 322 -20.37 -13.35 13.51
CA GLU A 322 -21.83 -13.23 13.55
C GLU A 322 -22.29 -12.07 14.46
N GLY A 323 -21.59 -11.85 15.58
CA GLY A 323 -21.78 -10.68 16.43
C GLY A 323 -21.47 -9.37 15.71
N TYR A 324 -20.38 -9.35 14.93
CA TYR A 324 -19.97 -8.19 14.13
C TYR A 324 -20.96 -7.87 13.01
N LYS A 325 -21.44 -8.89 12.27
CA LYS A 325 -22.52 -8.73 11.28
C LYS A 325 -23.81 -8.15 11.87
N LYS A 326 -24.20 -8.60 13.07
CA LYS A 326 -25.36 -8.02 13.79
C LYS A 326 -25.11 -6.57 14.21
N SER A 327 -23.90 -6.23 14.64
CA SER A 327 -23.51 -4.86 15.00
C SER A 327 -23.53 -3.93 13.77
N LEU A 328 -22.92 -4.34 12.67
CA LEU A 328 -22.93 -3.61 11.39
C LEU A 328 -24.34 -3.41 10.85
N LYS A 329 -25.18 -4.44 10.90
CA LYS A 329 -26.59 -4.33 10.51
C LYS A 329 -27.37 -3.36 11.40
N GLY A 330 -27.12 -3.39 12.71
CA GLY A 330 -27.71 -2.44 13.66
C GLY A 330 -27.22 -1.00 13.50
N ILE A 331 -25.99 -0.79 13.02
CA ILE A 331 -25.46 0.55 12.69
C ILE A 331 -26.09 1.08 11.39
N LEU A 332 -26.24 0.23 10.38
CA LEU A 332 -26.87 0.58 9.10
C LEU A 332 -28.39 0.84 9.24
N GLU A 333 -29.08 0.12 10.12
CA GLU A 333 -30.50 0.34 10.42
C GLU A 333 -30.73 1.59 11.29
N LYS A 334 -29.75 2.01 12.11
CA LYS A 334 -29.82 3.23 12.94
C LYS A 334 -29.34 4.50 12.23
N GLY A 335 -28.61 4.38 11.13
CA GLY A 335 -28.21 5.50 10.26
C GLY A 335 -29.24 5.87 9.19
N GLY A 336 -30.40 5.20 9.19
CA GLY A 336 -31.49 5.38 8.22
C GLY A 336 -32.73 6.12 8.75
N THR A 337 -32.58 6.97 9.78
CA THR A 337 -33.62 7.91 10.23
C THR A 337 -33.08 9.32 10.33
#